data_AF-A0A931FZ39-F1
#
_entry.id   AF-A0A931FZ39-F1
#
_cell.length_a   1.000
_cell.length_b   1.000
_cell.length_c   1.000
_cell.angle_alpha   90.00
_cell.angle_beta   90.00
_cell.angle_gamma   90.00
#
_symmetry.space_group_name_H-M   'P 1'
#
loop_
_entity.id
_entity.type
_entity.pdbx_description
1 polymer ?
#
loop_
_entity_poly.entity_id
_entity_poly.type
_entity_poly.pdbx_seq_one_letter_code
_entity_poly.pdbx_strand_id
1 'polypeptide(L)'
;MTRDDPFSGSGIARRLFRMDRELESVVRDAQCRDWVADRPDRVGFARLGQVRHEVFTAARRYRVAVPRVDVAELLLMTVVAVAVPVVLARWSEHPLFLAAAFVAGGWAALAGRAGWRRLRRFRARTARVGPAAIDDPYLYAGLRRRIEACAVAARADGSHRRRVAATDLEYALDWLAAAQDELPRGA
;
A
#
# COMPACT_ATOMS: atom_id res chain seq x y z
N MET A 1 4.16 -25.92 -5.49
CA MET A 1 4.84 -24.88 -4.69
C MET A 1 6.01 -24.34 -5.51
N THR A 2 5.81 -23.24 -6.23
CA THR A 2 6.84 -22.64 -7.08
C THR A 2 7.81 -21.89 -6.17
N ARG A 3 9.06 -22.33 -6.13
CA ARG A 3 10.15 -21.65 -5.40
C ARG A 3 10.38 -20.32 -6.11
N ASP A 4 9.98 -19.21 -5.48
CA ASP A 4 10.28 -17.86 -5.97
C ASP A 4 11.80 -17.76 -6.10
N ASP A 5 12.30 -17.67 -7.34
CA ASP A 5 13.72 -17.47 -7.60
C ASP A 5 14.14 -16.14 -6.98
N PRO A 6 15.08 -16.13 -6.01
CA PRO A 6 15.50 -14.91 -5.32
C PRO A 6 16.11 -13.87 -6.26
N PHE A 7 16.50 -14.26 -7.48
CA PHE A 7 17.05 -13.37 -8.51
C PHE A 7 16.03 -12.93 -9.56
N SER A 8 14.79 -13.44 -9.49
CA SER A 8 13.72 -12.89 -10.31
C SER A 8 13.36 -11.49 -9.80
N GLY A 9 13.62 -10.46 -10.61
CA GLY A 9 13.35 -9.06 -10.23
C GLY A 9 11.89 -8.79 -9.80
N SER A 10 10.96 -9.70 -10.10
CA SER A 10 9.56 -9.68 -9.64
C SER A 10 9.41 -9.95 -8.13
N GLY A 11 10.27 -10.79 -7.54
CA GLY A 11 10.29 -11.07 -6.10
C GLY A 11 10.74 -9.86 -5.28
N ILE A 12 11.82 -9.20 -5.71
CA ILE A 12 12.34 -7.98 -5.08
C ILE A 12 11.31 -6.84 -5.19
N ALA A 13 10.71 -6.62 -6.37
CA ALA A 13 9.65 -5.63 -6.54
C ALA A 13 8.51 -5.81 -5.53
N ARG A 14 8.00 -7.04 -5.36
CA ARG A 14 6.92 -7.34 -4.42
C ARG A 14 7.32 -7.05 -2.97
N ARG A 15 8.56 -7.37 -2.58
CA ARG A 15 9.08 -7.08 -1.23
C ARG A 15 9.17 -5.57 -0.99
N LEU A 16 9.73 -4.81 -1.94
CA LEU A 16 9.81 -3.35 -1.86
C LEU A 16 8.42 -2.70 -1.78
N PHE A 17 7.45 -3.12 -2.60
CA PHE A 17 6.08 -2.63 -2.51
C PHE A 17 5.37 -3.02 -1.20
N ARG A 18 5.72 -4.18 -0.62
CA ARG A 18 5.19 -4.56 0.70
C ARG A 18 5.74 -3.62 1.77
N MET A 19 7.03 -3.30 1.72
CA MET A 19 7.66 -2.36 2.65
C MET A 19 7.10 -0.95 2.51
N ASP A 20 6.90 -0.45 1.28
CA ASP A 20 6.23 0.85 1.04
C ASP A 20 4.83 0.90 1.67
N ARG A 21 4.02 -0.15 1.50
CA ARG A 21 2.68 -0.24 2.12
C ARG A 21 2.73 -0.32 3.64
N GLU A 22 3.72 -1.01 4.19
CA GLU A 22 3.92 -1.12 5.64
C GLU A 22 4.31 0.26 6.21
N LEU A 23 5.28 0.94 5.60
CA LEU A 23 5.66 2.32 5.93
C LEU A 23 4.47 3.28 5.82
N GLU A 24 3.69 3.22 4.75
CA GLU A 24 2.47 4.03 4.62
C GLU A 24 1.49 3.76 5.77
N SER A 25 1.32 2.50 6.16
CA SER A 25 0.40 2.14 7.23
C SER A 25 0.88 2.64 8.59
N VAL A 26 2.19 2.60 8.85
CA VAL A 26 2.82 3.07 10.09
C VAL A 26 2.75 4.59 10.17
N VAL A 27 3.18 5.29 9.12
CA VAL A 27 3.13 6.75 9.05
C VAL A 27 1.69 7.24 9.18
N ARG A 28 0.72 6.62 8.50
CA ARG A 28 -0.69 7.00 8.62
C ARG A 28 -1.24 6.74 10.03
N ASP A 29 -0.87 5.63 10.66
CA ASP A 29 -1.28 5.32 12.04
C ASP A 29 -0.72 6.35 13.02
N ALA A 30 0.57 6.67 12.89
CA ALA A 30 1.24 7.67 13.71
C ALA A 30 0.65 9.07 13.50
N GLN A 31 0.48 9.53 12.25
CA GLN A 31 -0.19 10.81 11.95
C GLN A 31 -1.61 10.91 12.51
N CYS A 32 -2.37 9.80 12.48
CA CYS A 32 -3.72 9.77 13.04
C CYS A 32 -3.73 9.91 14.57
N ARG A 33 -2.71 9.41 15.26
CA ARG A 33 -2.55 9.53 16.71
C ARG A 33 -1.97 10.88 17.10
N ASP A 34 -0.99 11.35 16.35
CA ASP A 34 -0.26 12.61 16.56
C ASP A 34 -1.12 13.85 16.25
N TRP A 35 -2.18 13.71 15.43
CA TRP A 35 -3.18 14.77 15.24
C TRP A 35 -3.90 15.19 16.53
N VAL A 36 -3.84 14.35 17.58
CA VAL A 36 -4.42 14.62 18.91
C VAL A 36 -3.35 15.09 19.91
N ALA A 37 -2.07 15.10 19.52
CA ALA A 37 -0.97 15.54 20.39
C ALA A 37 -0.82 17.07 20.38
N ASP A 38 -0.39 17.63 21.50
CA ASP A 38 -0.16 19.07 21.66
C ASP A 38 0.95 19.61 20.73
N ARG A 39 1.88 18.75 20.27
CA ARG A 39 2.96 19.13 19.37
C ARG A 39 3.25 18.04 18.32
N PRO A 40 2.73 18.18 17.10
CA PRO A 40 2.89 17.16 16.08
C PRO A 40 4.33 17.07 15.55
N ASP A 41 4.85 15.84 15.40
CA ASP A 41 6.20 15.57 14.88
C ASP A 41 6.26 15.65 13.36
N ARG A 42 6.38 16.88 12.86
CA ARG A 42 6.44 17.14 11.41
C ARG A 42 7.72 16.61 10.76
N VAL A 43 8.82 16.52 11.50
CA VAL A 43 10.13 16.22 10.90
C VAL A 43 10.32 14.71 10.80
N GLY A 44 9.96 13.94 11.83
CA GLY A 44 10.00 12.48 11.79
C GLY A 44 9.11 11.93 10.67
N PHE A 45 7.91 12.51 10.48
CA PHE A 45 7.05 12.15 9.35
C PHE A 45 7.61 12.53 7.99
N ALA A 46 8.27 13.68 7.87
CA ALA A 46 8.90 14.08 6.61
C ALA A 46 10.03 13.10 6.23
N ARG A 47 10.87 12.72 7.20
CA ARG A 47 11.97 11.75 7.00
C ARG A 47 11.44 10.37 6.64
N LEU A 48 10.43 9.86 7.34
CA LEU A 48 9.77 8.60 6.96
C LEU A 48 9.08 8.67 5.59
N GLY A 49 8.55 9.84 5.24
CA GLY A 49 8.05 10.12 3.89
C GLY A 49 9.13 10.00 2.82
N GLN A 50 10.36 10.47 3.10
CA GLN A 50 11.52 10.31 2.21
C GLN A 50 11.98 8.86 2.12
N VAL A 51 12.08 8.13 3.24
CA VAL A 51 12.36 6.67 3.23
C VAL A 51 11.38 5.96 2.30
N ARG A 52 10.09 6.26 2.44
CA ARG A 52 9.03 5.68 1.61
C ARG A 52 9.21 6.03 0.13
N HIS A 53 9.50 7.29 -0.17
CA HIS A 53 9.73 7.76 -1.54
C HIS A 53 10.86 6.96 -2.22
N GLU A 54 11.99 6.81 -1.54
CA GLU A 54 13.14 6.08 -2.08
C GLU A 54 12.86 4.58 -2.26
N VAL A 55 12.22 3.94 -1.28
CA VAL A 55 11.79 2.52 -1.38
C VAL A 55 10.82 2.32 -2.56
N PHE A 56 9.89 3.26 -2.77
CA PHE A 56 8.95 3.20 -3.88
C PHE A 56 9.64 3.41 -5.23
N THR A 57 10.58 4.35 -5.31
CA THR A 57 11.39 4.60 -6.50
C THR A 57 12.21 3.36 -6.87
N ALA A 58 12.86 2.73 -5.89
CA ALA A 58 13.54 1.45 -6.06
C ALA A 58 12.56 0.36 -6.57
N ALA A 59 11.38 0.25 -5.96
CA ALA A 59 10.35 -0.71 -6.37
C ALA A 59 9.93 -0.52 -7.84
N ARG A 60 9.79 0.73 -8.29
CA ARG A 60 9.46 1.06 -9.69
C ARG A 60 10.57 0.70 -10.67
N ARG A 61 11.83 0.74 -10.25
CA ARG A 61 12.96 0.30 -11.09
C ARG A 61 12.98 -1.22 -11.27
N TYR A 62 12.48 -1.97 -10.30
CA TYR A 62 12.28 -3.42 -10.38
C TYR A 62 11.00 -3.86 -11.08
N ARG A 63 9.97 -3.01 -11.13
CA ARG A 63 8.72 -3.33 -11.81
C ARG A 63 8.96 -3.41 -13.32
N VAL A 64 8.92 -4.62 -13.85
CA VAL A 64 8.71 -4.85 -15.28
C VAL A 64 7.35 -4.27 -15.63
N ALA A 65 7.29 -3.41 -16.64
CA ALA A 65 6.05 -2.87 -17.18
C ALA A 65 5.26 -3.99 -17.86
N VAL A 66 4.63 -4.86 -17.07
CA VAL A 66 3.61 -5.76 -17.57
C VAL A 66 2.29 -4.99 -17.40
N PRO A 67 1.60 -4.61 -18.50
CA PRO A 67 0.26 -4.07 -18.39
C PRO A 67 -0.61 -5.16 -17.75
N ARG A 68 -0.97 -4.96 -16.48
CA ARG A 68 -2.00 -5.77 -15.84
C ARG A 68 -3.34 -5.29 -16.37
N VAL A 69 -3.79 -5.90 -17.45
CA VAL A 69 -5.21 -5.91 -17.77
C VAL A 69 -5.83 -6.91 -16.79
N ASP A 70 -6.61 -6.41 -15.83
CA ASP A 70 -7.29 -7.26 -14.87
C ASP A 70 -8.43 -7.98 -15.60
N VAL A 71 -8.14 -9.20 -16.08
CA VAL A 71 -9.07 -10.01 -16.89
C VAL A 71 -10.37 -10.25 -16.12
N ALA A 72 -10.33 -10.29 -14.79
CA ALA A 72 -11.51 -10.39 -13.95
C ALA A 72 -12.35 -9.11 -13.95
N GLU A 73 -11.71 -7.94 -13.95
CA GLU A 73 -12.41 -6.65 -14.07
C GLU A 73 -13.03 -6.49 -15.46
N LEU A 74 -12.32 -6.94 -16.51
CA LEU A 74 -12.82 -6.93 -17.88
C LEU A 74 -14.00 -7.90 -18.05
N LEU A 75 -13.91 -9.12 -17.51
CA LEU A 75 -15.00 -10.09 -17.50
C LEU A 75 -16.19 -9.61 -16.69
N LEU A 76 -15.98 -8.99 -15.51
CA LEU A 76 -17.05 -8.44 -14.70
C LEU A 76 -17.79 -7.33 -15.45
N MET A 77 -17.06 -6.42 -16.10
CA MET A 77 -17.64 -5.37 -16.94
C MET A 77 -18.45 -5.96 -18.10
N THR A 78 -17.95 -7.03 -18.72
CA THR A 78 -18.63 -7.71 -19.83
C THR A 78 -19.90 -8.43 -19.38
N VAL A 79 -19.86 -9.14 -18.24
CA VAL A 79 -21.01 -9.85 -17.68
C VAL A 79 -22.08 -8.87 -17.21
N VAL A 80 -21.70 -7.76 -16.56
CA VAL A 80 -22.63 -6.70 -16.16
C VAL A 80 -23.26 -6.03 -17.38
N ALA A 81 -22.49 -5.78 -18.44
CA ALA A 81 -23.01 -5.17 -19.67
C ALA A 81 -24.03 -6.06 -20.42
N VAL A 82 -23.92 -7.39 -20.32
CA VAL A 82 -24.74 -8.33 -21.11
C VAL A 82 -25.85 -8.99 -20.29
N ALA A 83 -25.56 -9.47 -19.08
CA ALA A 83 -26.51 -10.27 -18.30
C ALA A 83 -27.61 -9.41 -17.66
N VAL A 84 -27.27 -8.18 -17.25
CA VAL A 84 -28.21 -7.22 -16.65
C VAL A 84 -29.36 -6.86 -17.59
N PRO A 85 -29.13 -6.39 -18.83
CA PRO A 85 -30.22 -6.03 -19.73
C PRO A 85 -31.08 -7.24 -20.14
N VAL A 86 -30.49 -8.44 -20.26
CA VAL A 86 -31.21 -9.66 -20.66
C VAL A 86 -32.14 -10.17 -19.56
N VAL A 87 -31.73 -10.12 -18.30
CA VAL A 87 -32.56 -10.56 -17.17
C VAL A 87 -33.68 -9.56 -16.87
N LEU A 88 -33.38 -8.26 -17.01
CA LEU A 88 -34.33 -7.17 -16.81
C LEU A 88 -35.42 -7.13 -17.88
N ALA A 89 -35.06 -7.31 -19.16
CA ALA A 89 -36.01 -7.31 -20.28
C ALA A 89 -37.07 -8.42 -20.19
N ARG A 90 -36.83 -9.47 -19.37
CA ARG A 90 -37.72 -10.62 -19.22
C ARG A 90 -38.82 -10.44 -18.16
N TRP A 91 -38.74 -9.42 -17.30
CA TRP A 91 -39.59 -9.29 -16.11
C TRP A 91 -40.38 -7.98 -15.99
N SER A 92 -40.32 -7.06 -16.97
CA SER A 92 -41.15 -5.85 -16.92
C SER A 92 -41.53 -5.31 -18.30
N GLU A 93 -42.76 -4.81 -18.44
CA GLU A 93 -43.19 -3.99 -19.58
C GLU A 93 -42.82 -2.50 -19.41
N HIS A 94 -42.18 -2.11 -18.30
CA HIS A 94 -41.91 -0.72 -17.94
C HIS A 94 -40.42 -0.47 -17.66
N PRO A 95 -39.64 -0.05 -18.69
CA PRO A 95 -38.18 0.04 -18.62
C PRO A 95 -37.64 1.05 -17.60
N LEU A 96 -38.46 2.03 -17.19
CA LEU A 96 -38.07 3.08 -16.25
C LEU A 96 -37.92 2.58 -14.81
N PHE A 97 -38.77 1.66 -14.36
CA PHE A 97 -38.68 1.10 -13.01
C PHE A 97 -37.45 0.21 -12.84
N LEU A 98 -37.07 -0.51 -13.89
CA LEU A 98 -35.87 -1.34 -13.92
C LEU A 98 -34.59 -0.50 -13.89
N ALA A 99 -34.54 0.59 -14.65
CA ALA A 99 -33.43 1.54 -14.62
C ALA A 99 -33.27 2.18 -13.22
N ALA A 100 -34.38 2.62 -12.61
CA ALA A 100 -34.36 3.23 -11.28
C ALA A 100 -33.88 2.25 -10.20
N ALA A 101 -34.35 0.99 -10.23
CA ALA A 101 -33.91 -0.05 -9.30
C ALA A 101 -32.42 -0.38 -9.46
N PHE A 102 -31.91 -0.39 -10.69
CA PHE A 102 -30.48 -0.65 -10.96
C PHE A 102 -29.57 0.45 -10.41
N VAL A 103 -29.95 1.71 -10.67
CA VAL A 103 -29.21 2.86 -10.16
C VAL A 103 -29.24 2.86 -8.63
N ALA A 104 -30.41 2.67 -8.02
CA ALA A 104 -30.56 2.63 -6.57
C ALA A 104 -29.76 1.48 -5.92
N GLY A 105 -29.82 0.28 -6.50
CA GLY A 105 -29.06 -0.88 -6.03
C GLY A 105 -27.55 -0.69 -6.14
N GLY A 106 -27.07 -0.11 -7.24
CA GLY A 106 -25.66 0.24 -7.44
C GLY A 106 -25.16 1.25 -6.40
N TRP A 107 -25.93 2.31 -6.15
CA TRP A 107 -25.61 3.31 -5.12
C TRP A 107 -25.63 2.71 -3.71
N ALA A 108 -26.61 1.87 -3.38
CA ALA A 108 -26.69 1.20 -2.09
C ALA A 108 -25.50 0.25 -1.86
N ALA A 109 -25.09 -0.51 -2.87
CA ALA A 109 -23.92 -1.39 -2.80
C ALA A 109 -22.62 -0.60 -2.62
N LEU A 110 -22.45 0.52 -3.34
CA LEU A 110 -21.30 1.41 -3.18
C LEU A 110 -21.26 2.04 -1.79
N ALA A 111 -22.39 2.57 -1.30
CA ALA A 111 -22.52 3.15 0.02
C ALA A 111 -22.27 2.12 1.13
N GLY A 112 -22.84 0.91 1.02
CA GLY A 112 -22.63 -0.19 1.95
C GLY A 112 -21.16 -0.64 1.97
N ARG A 113 -20.52 -0.76 0.80
CA ARG A 113 -19.09 -1.11 0.70
C ARG A 113 -18.18 -0.02 1.27
N ALA A 114 -18.51 1.25 1.05
CA ALA A 114 -17.81 2.39 1.64
C ALA A 114 -17.97 2.42 3.17
N GLY A 115 -19.20 2.23 3.66
CA GLY A 115 -19.53 2.14 5.08
C GLY A 115 -18.83 0.97 5.77
N TRP A 116 -18.84 -0.21 5.17
CA TRP A 116 -18.15 -1.39 5.68
C TRP A 116 -16.63 -1.20 5.75
N ARG A 117 -16.03 -0.60 4.70
CA ARG A 117 -14.61 -0.24 4.71
C ARG A 117 -14.30 0.78 5.80
N ARG A 118 -15.17 1.78 6.01
CA ARG A 118 -15.03 2.78 7.07
C ARG A 118 -15.14 2.13 8.46
N LEU A 119 -16.09 1.22 8.65
CA LEU A 119 -16.29 0.50 9.90
C LEU A 119 -15.13 -0.45 10.22
N ARG A 120 -14.64 -1.21 9.23
CA ARG A 120 -13.44 -2.05 9.40
C ARG A 120 -12.22 -1.22 9.76
N ARG A 121 -12.02 -0.07 9.11
CA ARG A 121 -10.94 0.87 9.44
C ARG A 121 -11.12 1.44 10.86
N PHE A 122 -12.34 1.79 11.23
CA PHE A 122 -12.65 2.30 12.56
C PHE A 122 -12.35 1.26 13.64
N ARG A 123 -12.86 0.03 13.50
CA ARG A 123 -12.59 -1.07 14.44
C ARG A 123 -11.09 -1.42 14.52
N ALA A 124 -10.38 -1.41 13.40
CA ALA A 124 -8.93 -1.63 13.39
C ALA A 124 -8.15 -0.51 14.12
N ARG A 125 -8.68 0.71 14.17
CA ARG A 125 -8.12 1.82 14.97
C ARG A 125 -8.41 1.65 16.45
N THR A 126 -9.65 1.27 16.82
CA THR A 126 -10.05 1.11 18.23
C THR A 126 -9.35 -0.07 18.92
N ALA A 127 -8.95 -1.10 18.17
CA ALA A 127 -8.27 -2.28 18.71
C ALA A 127 -6.79 -2.06 19.07
N ARG A 128 -6.18 -0.92 18.70
CA ARG A 128 -4.75 -0.65 18.95
C ARG A 128 -4.60 0.22 20.20
N VAL A 129 -4.73 -0.41 21.37
CA VAL A 129 -4.37 0.21 22.66
C VAL A 129 -2.89 -0.10 22.91
N GLY A 130 -2.02 0.91 22.78
CA GLY A 130 -0.57 0.79 22.96
C GLY A 130 0.19 1.97 22.31
N PRO A 131 1.50 2.13 22.54
CA PRO A 131 2.32 3.17 21.90
C PRO A 131 2.24 3.08 20.37
N ALA A 132 2.53 4.19 19.68
CA ALA A 132 2.49 4.18 18.21
C ALA A 132 3.60 3.26 17.70
N ALA A 133 3.36 2.52 16.61
CA ALA A 133 4.36 1.60 16.08
C ALA A 133 5.65 2.31 15.61
N ILE A 134 5.57 3.63 15.37
CA ILE A 134 6.72 4.50 15.09
C ILE A 134 7.64 4.70 16.30
N ASP A 135 7.16 4.43 17.52
CA ASP A 135 7.99 4.56 18.72
C ASP A 135 8.75 3.26 19.02
N ASP A 136 8.47 2.18 18.28
CA ASP A 136 9.06 0.86 18.48
C ASP A 136 10.46 0.77 17.82
N PRO A 137 11.57 0.65 18.60
CA PRO A 137 12.91 0.52 18.04
C PRO A 137 13.08 -0.75 17.19
N TYR A 138 12.32 -1.80 17.48
CA TYR A 138 12.38 -3.06 16.71
C TYR A 138 11.82 -2.88 15.29
N LEU A 139 10.88 -1.95 15.09
CA LEU A 139 10.38 -1.62 13.76
C LEU A 139 11.48 -1.03 12.87
N TYR A 140 12.29 -0.09 13.40
CA TYR A 140 13.41 0.50 12.67
C TYR A 140 14.49 -0.53 12.36
N ALA A 141 14.87 -1.35 13.35
CA ALA A 141 15.85 -2.42 13.14
C ALA A 141 15.38 -3.44 12.09
N GLY A 142 14.09 -3.79 12.11
CA GLY A 142 13.47 -4.69 11.15
C GLY A 142 13.37 -4.10 9.74
N LEU A 143 13.03 -2.82 9.61
CA LEU A 143 13.02 -2.12 8.32
C LEU A 143 14.44 -1.99 7.76
N ARG A 144 15.40 -1.56 8.57
CA ARG A 144 16.82 -1.44 8.20
C ARG A 144 17.35 -2.74 7.60
N ARG A 145 17.22 -3.86 8.32
CA ARG A 145 17.69 -5.18 7.85
C ARG A 145 17.06 -5.59 6.51
N ARG A 146 15.77 -5.30 6.32
CA ARG A 146 15.07 -5.65 5.07
C ARG A 146 15.47 -4.76 3.90
N ILE A 147 15.70 -3.46 4.14
CA ILE A 147 16.20 -2.52 3.13
C ILE A 147 17.64 -2.88 2.76
N GLU A 148 18.51 -3.13 3.74
CA GLU A 148 19.88 -3.61 3.53
C GLU A 148 19.92 -4.89 2.68
N ALA A 149 19.09 -5.88 3.01
CA ALA A 149 19.01 -7.11 2.23
C ALA A 149 18.58 -6.86 0.77
N CYS A 150 17.65 -5.93 0.54
CA CYS A 150 17.25 -5.54 -0.81
C CYS A 150 18.32 -4.73 -1.54
N ALA A 151 19.07 -3.88 -0.83
CA ALA A 151 20.19 -3.13 -1.40
C ALA A 151 21.32 -4.06 -1.84
N VAL A 152 21.69 -5.04 -1.00
CA VAL A 152 22.68 -6.07 -1.35
C VAL A 152 22.23 -6.87 -2.58
N ALA A 153 20.97 -7.32 -2.61
CA ALA A 153 20.43 -8.01 -3.78
C ALA A 153 20.46 -7.13 -5.03
N ALA A 154 20.20 -5.82 -4.89
CA ALA A 154 20.22 -4.90 -6.01
C ALA A 154 21.61 -4.62 -6.58
N ARG A 155 22.65 -4.56 -5.73
CA ARG A 155 24.04 -4.43 -6.19
C ARG A 155 24.48 -5.63 -7.03
N ALA A 156 23.97 -6.82 -6.71
CA ALA A 156 24.29 -8.06 -7.42
C ALA A 156 23.49 -8.26 -8.73
N ASP A 157 22.56 -7.37 -9.08
CA ASP A 157 21.73 -7.54 -10.28
C ASP A 157 22.51 -7.20 -11.58
N GLY A 158 22.31 -8.02 -12.62
CA GLY A 158 22.94 -7.82 -13.93
C GLY A 158 22.42 -6.60 -14.69
N SER A 159 21.21 -6.12 -14.40
CA SER A 159 20.61 -4.95 -15.04
C SER A 159 21.11 -3.65 -14.41
N HIS A 160 21.68 -2.75 -15.22
CA HIS A 160 22.11 -1.43 -14.76
C HIS A 160 20.98 -0.67 -14.03
N ARG A 161 19.76 -0.67 -14.61
CA ARG A 161 18.59 -0.02 -14.00
C ARG A 161 18.26 -0.53 -12.60
N ARG A 162 18.47 -1.83 -12.35
CA ARG A 162 18.22 -2.47 -11.05
C ARG A 162 19.38 -2.26 -10.08
N ARG A 163 20.61 -2.10 -10.57
CA ARG A 163 21.76 -1.67 -9.75
C ARG A 163 21.59 -0.26 -9.20
N VAL A 164 21.08 0.69 -9.99
CA VAL A 164 20.82 2.06 -9.48
C VAL A 164 19.78 2.07 -8.36
N ALA A 165 18.88 1.08 -8.30
CA ALA A 165 17.96 0.94 -7.17
C ALA A 165 18.67 0.65 -5.84
N ALA A 166 19.91 0.14 -5.84
CA ALA A 166 20.70 0.02 -4.62
C ALA A 166 21.00 1.40 -4.01
N THR A 167 21.31 2.40 -4.84
CA THR A 167 21.57 3.78 -4.39
C THR A 167 20.33 4.41 -3.78
N ASP A 168 19.15 4.21 -4.37
CA ASP A 168 17.90 4.69 -3.75
C ASP A 168 17.68 4.03 -2.37
N LEU A 169 17.97 2.73 -2.25
CA LEU A 169 17.85 2.02 -0.97
C LEU A 169 18.90 2.45 0.06
N GLU A 170 20.09 2.88 -0.37
CA GLU A 170 21.09 3.51 0.50
C GLU A 170 20.58 4.85 1.04
N TYR A 171 20.05 5.72 0.18
CA TYR A 171 19.40 6.95 0.63
C TYR A 171 18.22 6.68 1.58
N ALA A 172 17.45 5.62 1.33
CA ALA A 172 16.39 5.21 2.23
C ALA A 172 16.91 4.83 3.63
N LEU A 173 18.10 4.22 3.72
CA LEU A 173 18.73 3.90 5.00
C LEU A 173 19.22 5.15 5.73
N ASP A 174 19.78 6.12 5.01
CA ASP A 174 20.22 7.40 5.60
C ASP A 174 19.03 8.18 6.18
N TRP A 175 17.93 8.26 5.43
CA TRP A 175 16.70 8.88 5.93
C TRP A 175 16.07 8.11 7.09
N LEU A 176 16.20 6.78 7.12
CA LEU A 176 15.70 5.96 8.22
C LEU A 176 16.52 6.16 9.48
N ALA A 177 17.85 6.24 9.36
CA ALA A 177 18.74 6.56 10.47
C ALA A 177 18.45 7.97 11.01
N ALA A 178 18.28 8.94 10.12
CA ALA A 178 17.90 10.29 10.48
C ALA A 178 16.54 10.32 11.20
N ALA A 179 15.54 9.55 10.75
CA ALA A 179 14.24 9.45 11.44
C ALA A 179 14.38 8.80 12.83
N GLN A 180 15.28 7.83 12.99
CA GLN A 180 15.54 7.19 14.27
C GLN A 180 16.22 8.14 15.27
N ASP A 181 17.12 9.01 14.81
CA ASP A 181 17.81 9.99 15.66
C ASP A 181 16.89 11.10 16.20
N GLU A 182 15.74 11.32 15.56
CA GLU A 182 14.71 12.26 16.03
C GLU A 182 13.80 11.68 17.11
N LEU A 183 13.78 10.36 17.29
CA LEU A 183 13.05 9.76 18.38
C LEU A 183 13.65 10.24 19.71
N PRO A 184 12.83 10.70 20.67
CA PRO A 184 13.33 11.12 21.97
C PRO A 184 14.09 9.95 22.61
N ARG A 185 15.41 10.12 22.77
CA ARG A 185 16.28 9.14 23.42
C ARG A 185 15.96 9.14 24.92
N GLY A 186 14.91 8.43 25.31
CA GLY A 186 14.53 8.20 26.70
C GLY A 186 13.37 9.09 27.16
N ALA A 187 12.22 8.43 27.37
CA ALA A 187 11.37 8.67 28.53
C ALA A 187 11.45 7.42 29.42
#